data_AF-A0A317HI52-F1
#
_entry.id   AF-A0A317HI52-F1
#
_cell.length_a   1.000
_cell.length_b   1.000
_cell.length_c   1.000
_cell.angle_alpha   90.00
_cell.angle_beta   90.00
_cell.angle_gamma   90.00
#
_symmetry.space_group_name_H-M   'P 1'
#
loop_
_entity.id
_entity.type
_entity.pdbx_description
1 polymer ?
#
loop_
_entity_poly.entity_id
_entity_poly.type
_entity_poly.pdbx_seq_one_letter_code
_entity_poly.pdbx_strand_id
1 'polypeptide(L)'
;MQIGRSHKWHYDEGEWTETKITPDLWEISYAVTKRRVGHAPKGSGVPVGTGYNWYILAHQVVKKLNANDYSTMMSGLKYKLAHKRAVKENWSASSPAQRKHLIEFLKQMIDQLRQTPVPIAFEYKGKKWKGEGIPIPETCQDKVCYELDIILNGEPVGIIHRAKSGWKIKHIEDQEFVDAIGEQIMLWYE
;
A
#
# COMPACT_ATOMS: atom_id res chain seq x y z
N MET A 1 -15.85 -4.26 4.18
CA MET A 1 -15.44 -5.10 3.03
C MET A 1 -14.86 -6.38 3.56
N GLN A 2 -15.04 -7.49 2.84
CA GLN A 2 -14.29 -8.71 3.13
C GLN A 2 -12.79 -8.48 2.84
N ILE A 3 -11.92 -9.14 3.60
CA ILE A 3 -10.47 -9.15 3.36
C ILE A 3 -10.20 -9.65 1.93
N GLY A 4 -9.21 -9.06 1.25
CA GLY A 4 -8.85 -9.38 -0.14
C GLY A 4 -9.70 -8.71 -1.22
N ARG A 5 -10.79 -8.00 -0.87
CA ARG A 5 -11.56 -7.21 -1.85
C ARG A 5 -10.97 -5.81 -2.01
N SER A 6 -11.03 -5.29 -3.22
CA SER A 6 -10.52 -3.97 -3.56
C SER A 6 -11.64 -2.97 -3.88
N HIS A 7 -11.35 -1.69 -3.65
CA HIS A 7 -12.14 -0.58 -4.17
C HIS A 7 -11.29 0.24 -5.14
N LYS A 8 -11.96 0.77 -6.17
CA LYS A 8 -11.42 1.79 -7.06
C LYS A 8 -12.20 3.08 -6.87
N TRP A 9 -11.48 4.19 -6.74
CA TRP A 9 -12.02 5.53 -6.56
C TRP A 9 -11.43 6.45 -7.62
N HIS A 10 -12.24 7.35 -8.16
CA HIS A 10 -11.76 8.53 -8.87
C HIS A 10 -11.75 9.69 -7.88
N TYR A 11 -10.62 10.38 -7.81
CA TYR A 11 -10.48 11.60 -7.06
C TYR A 11 -10.81 12.74 -8.01
N ASP A 12 -11.51 13.76 -7.53
CA ASP A 12 -11.74 14.96 -8.31
C ASP A 12 -10.41 15.74 -8.46
N GLU A 13 -10.45 16.91 -9.07
CA GLU A 13 -9.32 17.84 -9.02
C GLU A 13 -9.09 18.22 -7.55
N GLY A 14 -7.93 17.82 -7.03
CA GLY A 14 -7.55 18.01 -5.63
C GLY A 14 -6.36 18.94 -5.52
N GLU A 15 -6.30 19.69 -4.44
CA GLU A 15 -5.21 20.61 -4.18
C GLU A 15 -4.13 19.90 -3.34
N TRP A 16 -2.91 19.83 -3.87
CA TRP A 16 -1.72 19.37 -3.16
C TRP A 16 -0.89 20.59 -2.76
N THR A 17 -0.66 20.75 -1.46
CA THR A 17 0.21 21.79 -0.94
C THR A 17 1.34 21.14 -0.15
N GLU A 18 2.56 21.66 -0.33
CA GLU A 18 3.71 21.20 0.42
C GLU A 18 4.60 22.36 0.84
N THR A 19 5.12 22.29 2.06
CA THR A 19 6.02 23.29 2.63
C THR A 19 7.27 22.60 3.13
N LYS A 20 8.43 23.07 2.69
CA LYS A 20 9.71 22.55 3.17
C LYS A 20 9.92 22.98 4.63
N ILE A 21 9.99 22.02 5.54
CA ILE A 21 10.27 22.27 6.97
C ILE A 21 11.77 22.21 7.23
N THR A 22 12.43 21.18 6.72
CA THR A 22 13.90 21.00 6.83
C THR A 22 14.45 20.53 5.47
N PRO A 23 15.79 20.42 5.28
CA PRO A 23 16.36 19.94 4.02
C PRO A 23 15.71 18.67 3.46
N ASP A 24 15.35 17.74 4.36
CA ASP A 24 14.84 16.40 4.03
C ASP A 24 13.40 16.15 4.53
N LEU A 25 12.72 17.17 5.08
CA LEU A 25 11.36 17.05 5.62
C LEU A 25 10.44 18.11 5.05
N TRP A 26 9.28 17.67 4.56
CA TRP A 26 8.23 18.51 4.03
C TRP A 26 6.92 18.22 4.77
N GLU A 27 6.17 19.27 5.09
CA GLU A 27 4.76 19.15 5.42
C GLU A 27 3.97 19.03 4.12
N ILE A 28 2.99 18.13 4.09
CA ILE A 28 2.11 17.96 2.93
C ILE A 28 0.64 18.03 3.38
N SER A 29 -0.21 18.57 2.52
CA SER A 29 -1.66 18.50 2.65
C SER A 29 -2.29 18.22 1.30
N TYR A 30 -3.28 17.34 1.28
CA TYR A 30 -4.06 17.01 0.10
C TYR A 30 -5.54 16.85 0.47
N ALA A 31 -6.41 17.63 -0.17
CA ALA A 31 -7.84 17.63 0.11
C ALA A 31 -8.66 17.60 -1.17
N VAL A 32 -9.60 16.66 -1.25
CA VAL A 32 -10.52 16.52 -2.38
C VAL A 32 -11.69 15.60 -2.08
N THR A 33 -12.76 15.72 -2.87
CA THR A 33 -13.84 14.73 -2.92
C THR A 33 -13.43 13.52 -3.77
N LYS A 34 -13.83 12.32 -3.35
CA LYS A 34 -13.59 11.08 -4.12
C LYS A 34 -14.90 10.35 -4.40
N ARG A 35 -15.00 9.73 -5.57
CA ARG A 35 -16.18 9.04 -6.08
C ARG A 35 -15.88 7.57 -6.38
N ARG A 36 -16.82 6.68 -6.05
CA ARG A 36 -16.65 5.24 -6.31
C ARG A 36 -16.82 4.99 -7.80
N VAL A 37 -15.97 4.16 -8.40
CA VAL A 37 -16.09 3.79 -9.83
C VAL A 37 -17.40 3.04 -10.11
N GLY A 38 -17.84 2.18 -9.19
CA GLY A 38 -19.10 1.45 -9.30
C GLY A 38 -20.12 1.87 -8.24
N HIS A 39 -21.40 1.69 -8.55
CA HIS A 39 -22.50 1.95 -7.61
C HIS A 39 -22.44 1.02 -6.40
N ALA A 40 -22.61 1.58 -5.20
CA ALA A 40 -22.69 0.77 -3.98
C ALA A 40 -23.90 -0.17 -4.05
N PRO A 41 -23.74 -1.47 -3.72
CA PRO A 41 -24.88 -2.36 -3.58
C PRO A 41 -25.94 -1.76 -2.65
N LYS A 42 -27.23 -1.97 -2.95
CA LYS A 42 -28.32 -1.49 -2.10
C LYS A 42 -28.15 -2.02 -0.67
N GLY A 43 -28.35 -1.14 0.31
CA GLY A 43 -28.17 -1.46 1.73
C GLY A 43 -26.71 -1.63 2.19
N SER A 44 -25.73 -1.42 1.33
CA SER A 44 -24.30 -1.51 1.68
C SER A 44 -23.69 -0.14 1.99
N GLY A 45 -22.53 -0.15 2.65
CA GLY A 45 -21.82 1.06 3.04
C GLY A 45 -22.07 1.44 4.50
N VAL A 46 -21.62 2.62 4.87
CA VAL A 46 -21.85 3.19 6.20
C VAL A 46 -22.76 4.41 6.11
N PRO A 47 -23.48 4.76 7.18
CA PRO A 47 -24.35 5.92 7.17
C PRO A 47 -23.61 7.21 6.80
N VAL A 48 -24.28 8.10 6.08
CA VAL A 48 -23.80 9.47 5.77
C VAL A 48 -23.39 10.18 7.07
N GLY A 49 -22.27 10.91 7.03
CA GLY A 49 -21.68 11.55 8.21
C GLY A 49 -20.71 10.66 8.99
N THR A 50 -20.56 9.38 8.63
CA THR A 50 -19.53 8.51 9.22
C THR A 50 -18.13 8.96 8.79
N GLY A 51 -17.27 9.26 9.77
CA GLY A 51 -15.89 9.64 9.55
C GLY A 51 -14.91 8.50 9.81
N TYR A 52 -13.77 8.53 9.13
CA TYR A 52 -12.68 7.59 9.38
C TYR A 52 -11.36 8.33 9.54
N ASN A 53 -10.59 7.92 10.54
CA ASN A 53 -9.21 8.35 10.69
C ASN A 53 -8.29 7.21 10.23
N TRP A 54 -7.58 7.44 9.14
CA TRP A 54 -6.66 6.48 8.55
C TRP A 54 -5.24 7.03 8.59
N TYR A 55 -4.31 6.19 8.99
CA TYR A 55 -2.89 6.44 8.80
C TYR A 55 -2.44 5.79 7.49
N ILE A 56 -1.67 6.51 6.67
CA ILE A 56 -1.11 5.98 5.43
C ILE A 56 0.41 5.96 5.59
N LEU A 57 1.00 4.78 5.43
CA LEU A 57 2.44 4.58 5.33
C LEU A 57 2.72 4.19 3.88
N ALA A 58 3.31 5.09 3.13
CA ALA A 58 3.53 4.90 1.71
C ALA A 58 4.80 5.61 1.26
N HIS A 59 5.41 5.09 0.20
CA HIS A 59 6.40 5.84 -0.58
C HIS A 59 5.70 6.51 -1.75
N GLN A 60 6.25 7.64 -2.18
CA GLN A 60 5.87 8.32 -3.41
C GLN A 60 7.04 8.28 -4.38
N VAL A 61 6.80 7.81 -5.60
CA VAL A 61 7.76 7.88 -6.70
C VAL A 61 7.31 8.99 -7.63
N VAL A 62 8.23 9.92 -7.88
CA VAL A 62 7.96 11.09 -8.73
C VAL A 62 9.00 11.13 -9.84
N LYS A 63 8.56 11.34 -11.07
CA LYS A 63 9.44 11.47 -12.23
C LYS A 63 9.08 12.73 -13.02
N LYS A 64 10.09 13.58 -13.24
CA LYS A 64 9.94 14.76 -14.10
C LYS A 64 9.72 14.31 -15.54
N LEU A 65 8.65 14.80 -16.16
CA LEU A 65 8.30 14.51 -17.55
C LEU A 65 8.74 15.64 -18.47
N ASN A 66 8.54 16.88 -18.05
CA ASN A 66 8.98 18.07 -18.75
C ASN A 66 9.17 19.25 -17.76
N ALA A 67 9.18 20.49 -18.25
CA ALA A 67 9.39 21.67 -17.41
C ALA A 67 8.38 21.79 -16.25
N ASN A 68 7.12 21.45 -16.49
CA ASN A 68 6.00 21.70 -15.58
C ASN A 68 5.29 20.42 -15.12
N ASP A 69 5.50 19.29 -15.80
CA ASP A 69 4.79 18.05 -15.53
C ASP A 69 5.68 17.02 -14.84
N TYR A 70 5.12 16.38 -13.83
CA TYR A 70 5.71 15.27 -13.11
C TYR A 70 4.67 14.14 -13.00
N SER A 71 5.07 12.89 -13.29
CA SER A 71 4.24 11.74 -12.93
C SER A 71 4.42 11.45 -11.44
N THR A 72 3.35 11.08 -10.76
CA THR A 72 3.36 10.68 -9.35
C THR A 72 2.69 9.32 -9.17
N MET A 73 3.32 8.45 -8.39
CA MET A 73 2.77 7.18 -7.95
C MET A 73 2.96 7.06 -6.44
N MET A 74 1.94 6.58 -5.74
CA MET A 74 2.01 6.30 -4.31
C MET A 74 1.60 4.84 -4.08
N SER A 75 2.47 4.09 -3.41
CA SER A 75 2.22 2.70 -3.03
C SER A 75 2.54 2.51 -1.55
N GLY A 76 1.71 1.73 -0.87
CA GLY A 76 1.90 1.46 0.55
C GLY A 76 0.65 0.93 1.24
N LEU A 77 0.67 1.05 2.56
CA LEU A 77 -0.32 0.49 3.47
C LEU A 77 -1.19 1.59 4.07
N LYS A 78 -2.43 1.23 4.38
CA LYS A 78 -3.40 2.13 5.00
C LYS A 78 -4.02 1.47 6.22
N TYR A 79 -3.75 2.01 7.39
CA TYR A 79 -4.14 1.46 8.69
C TYR A 79 -5.26 2.28 9.34
N LYS A 80 -6.29 1.60 9.88
CA LYS A 80 -7.44 2.27 10.50
C LYS A 80 -7.14 2.59 11.97
N LEU A 81 -6.96 3.87 12.31
CA LEU A 81 -6.78 4.27 13.70
C LEU A 81 -8.09 4.35 14.47
N ALA A 82 -9.13 4.92 13.84
CA ALA A 82 -10.43 5.09 14.45
C ALA A 82 -11.55 5.29 13.41
N HIS A 83 -12.79 5.22 13.88
CA HIS A 83 -13.96 5.69 13.14
C HIS A 83 -14.84 6.56 14.02
N LYS A 84 -15.57 7.50 13.43
CA LYS A 84 -16.60 8.31 14.08
C LYS A 84 -17.94 7.90 13.49
N ARG A 85 -18.86 7.41 14.33
CA ARG A 85 -20.21 7.01 13.87
C ARG A 85 -21.01 8.27 13.54
N ALA A 86 -21.86 8.21 12.52
CA ALA A 86 -22.65 9.36 12.06
C ALA A 86 -23.43 10.11 13.16
N VAL A 87 -23.95 9.40 14.17
CA VAL A 87 -24.76 9.97 15.27
C VAL A 87 -23.95 10.27 16.54
N LYS A 88 -22.63 10.07 16.53
CA LYS A 88 -21.78 10.27 17.72
C LYS A 88 -20.73 11.32 17.44
N GLU A 89 -20.51 12.20 18.41
CA GLU A 89 -19.50 13.25 18.28
C GLU A 89 -18.05 12.77 18.47
N ASN A 90 -17.88 11.67 19.21
CA ASN A 90 -16.57 11.18 19.58
C ASN A 90 -16.06 10.09 18.63
N TRP A 91 -14.74 10.10 18.40
CA TRP A 91 -14.02 9.00 17.75
C TRP A 91 -14.16 7.70 18.57
N SER A 92 -14.08 6.55 17.90
CA SER A 92 -14.16 5.23 18.52
C SER A 92 -13.00 4.93 19.48
N ALA A 93 -11.94 5.72 19.44
CA ALA A 93 -10.78 5.64 20.32
C ALA A 93 -10.28 7.05 20.65
N SER A 94 -9.83 7.27 21.88
CA SER A 94 -9.23 8.54 22.30
C SER A 94 -7.90 8.78 21.58
N SER A 95 -7.45 10.03 21.48
CA SER A 95 -6.18 10.37 20.83
C SER A 95 -4.97 9.62 21.43
N PRO A 96 -4.83 9.45 22.77
CA PRO A 96 -3.76 8.64 23.34
C PRO A 96 -3.83 7.16 22.92
N ALA A 97 -5.04 6.58 22.83
CA ALA A 97 -5.21 5.20 22.39
C ALA A 97 -4.88 5.03 20.90
N GLN A 98 -5.31 5.96 20.04
CA GLN A 98 -4.94 5.98 18.62
C GLN A 98 -3.41 6.03 18.45
N ARG A 99 -2.73 6.89 19.23
CA ARG A 99 -1.26 6.99 19.22
C ARG A 99 -0.59 5.69 19.68
N LYS A 100 -1.10 5.05 20.74
CA LYS A 100 -0.56 3.76 21.21
C LYS A 100 -0.62 2.69 20.11
N HIS A 101 -1.77 2.53 19.46
CA HIS A 101 -1.92 1.57 18.36
C HIS A 101 -1.02 1.91 17.17
N LEU A 102 -0.87 3.20 16.84
CA LEU A 102 0.04 3.62 15.77
C LEU A 102 1.50 3.26 16.10
N ILE A 103 1.95 3.46 17.34
CA ILE A 103 3.31 3.08 17.76
C ILE A 103 3.51 1.56 17.63
N GLU A 104 2.54 0.76 18.05
CA GLU A 104 2.61 -0.70 17.93
C GLU A 104 2.71 -1.14 16.46
N PHE A 105 1.87 -0.57 15.59
CA PHE A 105 1.95 -0.81 14.14
C PHE A 105 3.31 -0.40 13.56
N LEU A 106 3.81 0.80 13.88
CA LEU A 106 5.11 1.26 13.36
C LEU A 106 6.29 0.40 13.87
N LYS A 107 6.23 -0.10 15.11
CA LYS A 107 7.23 -1.05 15.62
C LYS A 107 7.22 -2.35 14.83
N GLN A 108 6.04 -2.89 14.53
CA GLN A 108 5.93 -4.08 13.67
C GLN A 108 6.52 -3.83 12.27
N MET A 109 6.30 -2.63 11.69
CA MET A 109 6.90 -2.25 10.42
C MET A 109 8.44 -2.13 10.52
N ILE A 110 8.97 -1.59 11.62
CA ILE A 110 10.42 -1.56 11.86
C ILE A 110 10.98 -2.98 11.95
N ASP A 111 10.31 -3.85 12.69
CA ASP A 111 10.74 -5.25 12.84
C ASP A 111 10.69 -5.98 11.50
N GLN A 112 9.68 -5.70 10.65
CA GLN A 112 9.60 -6.19 9.28
C GLN A 112 10.76 -5.69 8.41
N LEU A 113 11.07 -4.39 8.43
CA LEU A 113 12.20 -3.83 7.68
C LEU A 113 13.56 -4.38 8.14
N ARG A 114 13.63 -4.91 9.36
CA ARG A 114 14.83 -5.58 9.89
C ARG A 114 14.92 -7.05 9.50
N GLN A 115 13.83 -7.68 9.06
CA GLN A 115 13.87 -9.06 8.60
C GLN A 115 14.66 -9.15 7.29
N THR A 116 15.33 -10.28 7.08
CA THR A 116 16.00 -10.57 5.82
C THR A 116 14.98 -10.58 4.69
N PRO A 117 15.07 -9.66 3.71
CA PRO A 117 14.20 -9.67 2.55
C PRO A 117 14.40 -10.96 1.75
N VAL A 118 13.36 -11.37 1.02
CA VAL A 118 13.46 -12.48 0.08
C VAL A 118 14.27 -12.00 -1.13
N PRO A 119 15.47 -12.56 -1.41
CA PRO A 119 16.24 -12.15 -2.57
C PRO A 119 15.53 -12.62 -3.84
N ILE A 120 15.41 -11.73 -4.82
CA ILE A 120 14.77 -12.02 -6.10
C ILE A 120 15.77 -11.75 -7.22
N ALA A 121 16.06 -12.77 -8.03
CA ALA A 121 16.93 -12.62 -9.19
C ALA A 121 16.48 -13.53 -10.33
N PHE A 122 16.16 -12.95 -11.49
CA PHE A 122 15.75 -13.72 -12.66
C PHE A 122 16.04 -12.94 -13.96
N GLU A 123 15.98 -13.64 -15.08
CA GLU A 123 16.03 -13.02 -16.41
C GLU A 123 14.65 -13.13 -17.06
N TYR A 124 14.15 -12.02 -17.59
CA TYR A 124 12.86 -11.97 -18.26
C TYR A 124 12.93 -11.07 -19.48
N LYS A 125 12.52 -11.59 -20.65
CA LYS A 125 12.58 -10.89 -21.95
C LYS A 125 13.95 -10.27 -22.23
N GLY A 126 15.02 -11.00 -21.93
CA GLY A 126 16.42 -10.57 -22.16
C GLY A 126 16.92 -9.48 -21.19
N LYS A 127 16.16 -9.16 -20.14
CA LYS A 127 16.57 -8.22 -19.09
C LYS A 127 16.76 -8.96 -17.77
N LYS A 128 17.87 -8.66 -17.10
CA LYS A 128 18.13 -9.13 -15.74
C LYS A 128 17.40 -8.27 -14.72
N TRP A 129 16.74 -8.94 -13.79
CA TRP A 129 16.05 -8.32 -12.68
C TRP A 129 16.68 -8.83 -11.39
N LYS A 130 17.08 -7.91 -10.52
CA LYS A 130 17.64 -8.21 -9.22
C LYS A 130 17.02 -7.29 -8.18
N GLY A 131 16.64 -7.83 -7.04
CA GLY A 131 16.15 -7.04 -5.94
C GLY A 131 15.64 -7.93 -4.83
N GLU A 132 14.54 -7.51 -4.21
CA GLU A 132 14.06 -8.12 -2.99
C GLU A 132 12.54 -8.00 -2.83
N GLY A 133 11.98 -8.97 -2.12
CA GLY A 133 10.61 -8.95 -1.63
C GLY A 133 10.60 -8.80 -0.11
N ILE A 134 9.99 -7.72 0.38
CA ILE A 134 9.83 -7.46 1.81
C ILE A 134 8.52 -8.13 2.26
N PRO A 135 8.55 -9.18 3.09
CA PRO A 135 7.34 -9.92 3.46
C PRO A 135 6.38 -9.10 4.29
N ILE A 136 5.07 -9.16 4.04
CA ILE A 136 4.04 -8.51 4.86
C ILE A 136 3.61 -9.49 5.98
N PRO A 137 4.05 -9.31 7.25
CA PRO A 137 3.99 -10.34 8.28
C PRO A 137 2.57 -10.83 8.58
N GLU A 138 1.59 -9.92 8.53
CA GLU A 138 0.16 -10.22 8.74
C GLU A 138 -0.40 -11.24 7.74
N THR A 139 0.31 -11.49 6.64
CA THR A 139 -0.09 -12.38 5.55
C THR A 139 0.67 -13.71 5.54
N CYS A 140 1.62 -13.89 6.47
CA CYS A 140 2.43 -15.09 6.53
C CYS A 140 1.69 -16.21 7.28
N GLN A 141 1.68 -17.41 6.72
CA GLN A 141 1.18 -18.63 7.36
C GLN A 141 2.24 -19.73 7.21
N ASP A 142 2.48 -20.49 8.28
CA ASP A 142 3.42 -21.62 8.27
C ASP A 142 4.83 -21.25 7.74
N LYS A 143 5.32 -20.06 8.11
CA LYS A 143 6.62 -19.46 7.70
C LYS A 143 6.72 -19.07 6.22
N VAL A 144 5.66 -19.23 5.44
CA VAL A 144 5.56 -18.74 4.06
C VAL A 144 4.75 -17.45 4.06
N CYS A 145 5.27 -16.41 3.42
CA CYS A 145 4.57 -15.14 3.26
C CYS A 145 3.92 -15.07 1.88
N TYR A 146 2.60 -14.84 1.86
CA TYR A 146 1.84 -14.81 0.62
C TYR A 146 1.66 -13.42 0.03
N GLU A 147 2.05 -12.37 0.76
CA GLU A 147 2.16 -11.01 0.23
C GLU A 147 3.53 -10.39 0.56
N LEU A 148 4.16 -9.79 -0.45
CA LEU A 148 5.46 -9.15 -0.33
C LEU A 148 5.46 -7.82 -1.09
N ASP A 149 6.10 -6.79 -0.54
CA ASP A 149 6.39 -5.56 -1.29
C ASP A 149 7.66 -5.76 -2.13
N ILE A 150 7.54 -5.62 -3.45
CA ILE A 150 8.59 -5.99 -4.40
C ILE A 150 9.35 -4.76 -4.85
N ILE A 151 10.68 -4.81 -4.73
CA ILE A 151 11.62 -3.82 -5.25
C ILE A 151 12.56 -4.54 -6.20
N LEU A 152 12.62 -4.11 -7.47
CA LEU A 152 13.53 -4.68 -8.45
C LEU A 152 14.34 -3.58 -9.12
N ASN A 153 15.65 -3.80 -9.22
CA ASN A 153 16.62 -2.86 -9.77
C ASN A 153 16.56 -1.47 -9.14
N GLY A 154 16.26 -1.40 -7.84
CA GLY A 154 16.13 -0.15 -7.07
C GLY A 154 14.77 0.55 -7.21
N GLU A 155 13.85 -0.01 -7.99
CA GLU A 155 12.54 0.59 -8.25
C GLU A 155 11.43 -0.24 -7.57
N PRO A 156 10.47 0.41 -6.87
CA PRO A 156 9.31 -0.29 -6.33
C PRO A 156 8.41 -0.76 -7.46
N VAL A 157 8.12 -2.06 -7.47
CA VAL A 157 7.26 -2.76 -8.44
C VAL A 157 5.83 -2.84 -7.89
N GLY A 158 5.69 -2.96 -6.56
CA GLY A 158 4.43 -3.01 -5.85
C GLY A 158 4.23 -4.32 -5.09
N ILE A 159 3.06 -4.45 -4.45
CA ILE A 159 2.74 -5.62 -3.63
C ILE A 159 2.32 -6.78 -4.52
N ILE A 160 3.09 -7.87 -4.46
CA ILE A 160 2.70 -9.17 -5.01
C ILE A 160 1.90 -9.93 -3.96
N HIS A 161 0.83 -10.61 -4.38
CA HIS A 161 0.04 -11.49 -3.52
C HIS A 161 -0.31 -12.80 -4.23
N ARG A 162 -0.32 -13.90 -3.48
CA ARG A 162 -0.71 -15.23 -4.00
C ARG A 162 -2.22 -15.41 -3.91
N ALA A 163 -2.90 -15.36 -5.05
CA ALA A 163 -4.31 -15.68 -5.16
C ALA A 163 -4.52 -17.18 -5.47
N LYS A 164 -5.78 -17.66 -5.40
CA LYS A 164 -6.13 -19.04 -5.79
C LYS A 164 -5.72 -19.39 -7.22
N SER A 165 -5.67 -18.38 -8.10
CA SER A 165 -5.34 -18.54 -9.52
C SER A 165 -3.86 -18.24 -9.84
N GLY A 166 -2.99 -18.10 -8.83
CA GLY A 166 -1.58 -17.73 -9.01
C GLY A 166 -1.23 -16.37 -8.45
N TRP A 167 -0.04 -15.88 -8.77
CA TRP A 167 0.50 -14.61 -8.27
C TRP A 167 -0.09 -13.40 -8.99
N LYS A 168 -0.27 -12.28 -8.28
CA LYS A 168 -0.84 -11.04 -8.85
C LYS A 168 -0.16 -9.80 -8.30
N ILE A 169 0.10 -8.83 -9.17
CA ILE A 169 0.43 -7.44 -8.83
C ILE A 169 -0.63 -6.54 -9.49
N LYS A 170 -1.30 -5.69 -8.70
CA LYS A 170 -2.55 -5.02 -9.10
C LYS A 170 -2.44 -4.11 -10.34
N HIS A 171 -1.24 -3.62 -10.64
CA HIS A 171 -1.00 -2.63 -11.69
C HIS A 171 -0.09 -3.16 -12.82
N ILE A 172 0.17 -4.47 -12.83
CA ILE A 172 1.01 -5.12 -13.84
C ILE A 172 0.16 -6.14 -14.59
N GLU A 173 0.00 -5.91 -15.89
CA GLU A 173 -0.77 -6.79 -16.78
C GLU A 173 0.07 -7.95 -17.32
N ASP A 174 1.40 -7.82 -17.32
CA ASP A 174 2.32 -8.87 -17.74
C ASP A 174 2.37 -10.00 -16.70
N GLN A 175 1.50 -11.00 -16.88
CA GLN A 175 1.34 -12.10 -15.92
C GLN A 175 2.58 -12.99 -15.85
N GLU A 176 3.26 -13.26 -16.96
CA GLU A 176 4.48 -14.07 -16.98
C GLU A 176 5.60 -13.42 -16.16
N PHE A 177 5.71 -12.09 -16.22
CA PHE A 177 6.62 -11.35 -15.36
C PHE A 177 6.28 -11.50 -13.87
N VAL A 178 4.99 -11.41 -13.52
CA VAL A 178 4.53 -11.59 -12.13
C VAL A 178 4.78 -13.02 -11.64
N ASP A 179 4.56 -14.01 -12.49
CA ASP A 179 4.78 -15.42 -12.15
C ASP A 179 6.28 -15.70 -11.96
N ALA A 180 7.16 -15.14 -12.79
CA ALA A 180 8.62 -15.26 -12.62
C ALA A 180 9.10 -14.70 -11.27
N ILE A 181 8.50 -13.60 -10.79
CA ILE A 181 8.75 -13.08 -9.43
C ILE A 181 8.26 -14.09 -8.38
N GLY A 182 7.04 -14.59 -8.54
CA GLY A 182 6.41 -15.54 -7.64
C GLY A 182 7.18 -16.86 -7.49
N GLU A 183 7.80 -17.35 -8.57
CA GLU A 183 8.66 -18.53 -8.55
C GLU A 183 9.91 -18.30 -7.69
N GLN A 184 10.59 -17.15 -7.82
CA GLN A 184 11.74 -16.82 -6.98
C GLN A 184 11.37 -16.75 -5.49
N ILE A 185 10.17 -16.25 -5.18
CA ILE A 185 9.68 -16.20 -3.81
C ILE A 185 9.44 -17.61 -3.26
N MET A 186 8.84 -18.50 -4.06
CA MET A 186 8.62 -19.89 -3.64
C MET A 186 9.94 -20.64 -3.42
N LEU A 187 10.91 -20.49 -4.33
CA LEU A 187 12.24 -21.10 -4.22
C LEU A 187 12.98 -20.69 -2.93
N TRP A 188 12.70 -19.51 -2.39
CA TRP A 188 13.29 -19.07 -1.12
C TRP A 188 12.68 -19.76 0.10
N TYR A 189 11.40 -20.12 0.04
CA TYR A 189 10.67 -20.73 1.15
C TYR A 189 10.68 -22.26 1.14
N GLU A 190 11.13 -22.88 0.04
CA GLU A 190 11.42 -24.32 -0.10
C GLU A 190 12.75 -24.71 0.58
#